data_AF-A0A0M1P7D2-F1
#
_entry.id   AF-A0A0M1P7D2-F1
#
_cell.length_a   1.000
_cell.length_b   1.000
_cell.length_c   1.000
_cell.angle_alpha   90.00
_cell.angle_beta   90.00
_cell.angle_gamma   90.00
#
_symmetry.space_group_name_H-M   'P 1'
#
loop_
_entity.id
_entity.type
_entity.pdbx_description
1 polymer ?
#
loop_
_entity_poly.entity_id
_entity_poly.type
_entity_poly.pdbx_seq_one_letter_code
_entity_poly.pdbx_strand_id
1 'polypeptide(L)'
;MLRSYKIAAILAVSLLIISVSINIINYKSSKRYEVAVDSALDYFFSNYKVGSINRSLHYVLDHKKIHFGEAGEAFNYFQRDFKELANMHRELTLLYGPIHSYNNYEKISSIGTDNIFDMFLDYSVFFEYLYDNNSESLDVEEEGLYLNFNELEDEVIKGIEIITEITGELERIRSESYKNKNINVKDVLENYMIRSAEYFNTQEVQEKIQVIENINKKLISQAKI
;
A
#
# COMPACT_ATOMS: atom_id res chain seq x y z
N MET A 1 48.61 40.19 6.64
CA MET A 1 48.00 40.01 5.29
C MET A 1 48.13 38.58 4.76
N LEU A 2 49.33 38.04 4.50
CA LEU A 2 49.50 36.74 3.83
C LEU A 2 48.79 35.54 4.53
N ARG A 3 48.74 35.53 5.86
CA ARG A 3 48.08 34.47 6.66
C ARG A 3 46.55 34.48 6.50
N SER A 4 45.97 35.67 6.36
CA SER A 4 44.54 35.90 6.19
C SER A 4 44.04 35.41 4.83
N TYR A 5 44.82 35.61 3.76
CA TYR A 5 44.49 35.11 2.41
C TYR A 5 44.58 33.59 2.32
N LYS A 6 45.54 32.95 3.01
CA LYS A 6 45.63 31.48 3.06
C LYS A 6 44.43 30.86 3.78
N ILE A 7 43.99 31.47 4.89
CA ILE A 7 42.80 31.02 5.63
C ILE A 7 41.53 31.21 4.79
N ALA A 8 41.39 32.36 4.12
CA ALA A 8 40.26 32.62 3.22
C ALA A 8 40.22 31.65 2.03
N ALA A 9 41.37 31.33 1.43
CA ALA A 9 41.46 30.36 0.34
C ALA A 9 41.10 28.93 0.78
N ILE A 10 41.55 28.51 1.96
CA ILE A 10 41.21 27.19 2.52
C ILE A 10 39.70 27.10 2.81
N LEU A 11 39.10 28.16 3.36
CA LEU A 11 37.65 28.23 3.60
C LEU A 11 36.84 28.19 2.30
N ALA A 12 37.27 28.91 1.26
CA ALA A 12 36.61 28.93 -0.03
C ALA A 12 36.64 27.55 -0.73
N VAL A 13 37.80 26.87 -0.69
CA VAL A 13 37.94 25.51 -1.24
C VAL A 13 37.10 24.50 -0.45
N SER A 14 37.08 24.62 0.87
CA SER A 14 36.29 23.73 1.73
C SER A 14 34.78 23.90 1.47
N LEU A 15 34.30 25.14 1.31
CA LEU A 15 32.91 25.44 0.97
C LEU A 15 32.53 24.90 -0.41
N LEU A 16 33.43 24.98 -1.39
CA LEU A 16 33.21 24.39 -2.72
C LEU A 16 33.07 22.86 -2.64
N ILE A 17 33.93 22.18 -1.89
CA ILE A 17 33.87 20.73 -1.72
C ILE A 17 32.56 20.32 -1.02
N ILE A 18 32.15 21.04 0.02
CA ILE A 18 30.89 20.79 0.73
C ILE A 18 29.70 21.02 -0.20
N SER A 19 29.69 22.12 -0.95
CA SER A 19 28.63 22.43 -1.92
C SER A 19 28.50 21.34 -2.99
N VAL A 20 29.61 20.90 -3.58
CA VAL A 20 29.63 19.81 -4.58
C VAL A 20 29.14 18.49 -3.97
N SER A 21 29.55 18.18 -2.75
CA SER A 21 29.13 16.96 -2.05
C SER A 21 27.62 16.97 -1.76
N ILE A 22 27.08 18.09 -1.29
CA ILE A 22 25.64 18.29 -1.09
C ILE A 22 24.90 18.18 -2.42
N ASN A 23 25.44 18.76 -3.50
CA ASN A 23 24.81 18.69 -4.82
C ASN A 23 24.77 17.26 -5.38
N ILE A 24 25.83 16.48 -5.18
CA ILE A 24 25.88 15.06 -5.58
C ILE A 24 24.90 14.23 -4.74
N ILE A 25 24.80 14.49 -3.43
CA ILE A 25 23.84 13.82 -2.54
C ILE A 25 22.41 14.17 -2.96
N ASN A 26 22.13 15.45 -3.19
CA ASN A 26 20.82 15.92 -3.65
C ASN A 26 20.47 15.36 -5.02
N TYR A 27 21.42 15.28 -5.96
CA TYR A 27 21.21 14.68 -7.29
C TYR A 27 20.98 13.17 -7.23
N LYS A 28 21.71 12.44 -6.37
CA LYS A 28 21.48 10.99 -6.17
C LYS A 28 20.14 10.74 -5.46
N SER A 29 19.81 11.59 -4.49
CA SER A 29 18.52 11.56 -3.81
C SER A 29 17.39 11.83 -4.80
N SER A 30 17.49 12.90 -5.59
CA SER A 30 16.50 13.28 -6.60
C SER A 30 16.34 12.21 -7.67
N LYS A 31 17.43 11.56 -8.11
CA LYS A 31 17.35 10.49 -9.11
C LYS A 31 16.75 9.19 -8.56
N ARG A 32 17.10 8.79 -7.33
CA ARG A 32 16.44 7.65 -6.67
C ARG A 32 14.97 7.92 -6.41
N TYR A 33 14.65 9.16 -6.12
CA TYR A 33 13.32 9.66 -5.86
C TYR A 33 12.46 9.73 -7.14
N GLU A 34 13.00 10.22 -8.26
CA GLU A 34 12.38 10.15 -9.59
C GLU A 34 12.07 8.70 -9.97
N VAL A 35 13.03 7.78 -9.79
CA VAL A 35 12.81 6.35 -10.06
C VAL A 35 11.73 5.74 -9.17
N ALA A 36 11.67 6.11 -7.88
CA ALA A 36 10.64 5.62 -6.97
C ALA A 36 9.26 6.18 -7.32
N VAL A 37 9.18 7.46 -7.70
CA VAL A 37 7.95 8.09 -8.20
C VAL A 37 7.50 7.43 -9.50
N ASP A 38 8.37 7.28 -10.48
CA ASP A 38 8.07 6.63 -11.76
C ASP A 38 7.62 5.19 -11.54
N SER A 39 8.25 4.45 -10.63
CA SER A 39 7.85 3.09 -10.27
C SER A 39 6.48 3.06 -9.59
N ALA A 40 6.20 3.96 -8.64
CA ALA A 40 4.91 4.06 -7.96
C ALA A 40 3.78 4.47 -8.92
N LEU A 41 4.09 5.36 -9.87
CA LEU A 41 3.19 5.77 -10.95
C LEU A 41 2.94 4.61 -11.91
N ASP A 42 3.96 3.99 -12.48
CA ASP A 42 3.84 2.84 -13.38
C ASP A 42 3.04 1.71 -12.74
N TYR A 43 3.25 1.49 -11.45
CA TYR A 43 2.53 0.49 -10.67
C TYR A 43 1.06 0.90 -10.42
N PHE A 44 0.79 2.16 -10.07
CA PHE A 44 -0.58 2.71 -9.95
C PHE A 44 -1.35 2.66 -11.28
N PHE A 45 -0.65 2.90 -12.40
CA PHE A 45 -1.18 2.81 -13.75
C PHE A 45 -1.24 1.37 -14.27
N SER A 46 -0.51 0.45 -13.66
CA SER A 46 -0.71 -0.96 -13.92
C SER A 46 -2.13 -1.31 -13.47
N ASN A 47 -2.98 -1.72 -14.40
CA ASN A 47 -4.40 -2.07 -14.18
C ASN A 47 -4.60 -3.28 -13.24
N TYR A 48 -3.58 -3.67 -12.50
CA TYR A 48 -3.39 -5.04 -12.06
C TYR A 48 -3.49 -5.25 -10.56
N LYS A 49 -3.66 -4.24 -9.71
CA LYS A 49 -3.52 -4.48 -8.26
C LYS A 49 -4.77 -4.26 -7.43
N VAL A 50 -5.24 -3.04 -7.16
CA VAL A 50 -6.49 -2.87 -6.37
C VAL A 50 -7.65 -3.63 -6.99
N GLY A 51 -7.91 -3.42 -8.29
CA GLY A 51 -8.98 -4.13 -9.00
C GLY A 51 -8.74 -5.63 -9.17
N SER A 52 -7.50 -6.12 -9.19
CA SER A 52 -7.24 -7.56 -9.24
C SER A 52 -7.45 -8.21 -7.88
N ILE A 53 -6.95 -7.59 -6.82
CA ILE A 53 -7.19 -8.03 -5.44
C ILE A 53 -8.69 -8.07 -5.18
N ASN A 54 -9.44 -7.01 -5.54
CA ASN A 54 -10.89 -6.99 -5.40
C ASN A 54 -11.57 -8.13 -6.19
N ARG A 55 -11.17 -8.38 -7.45
CA ARG A 55 -11.70 -9.53 -8.22
C ARG A 55 -11.40 -10.87 -7.54
N SER A 56 -10.19 -11.05 -7.01
CA SER A 56 -9.81 -12.25 -6.28
C SER A 56 -10.61 -12.40 -5.00
N LEU A 57 -10.86 -11.32 -4.27
CA LEU A 57 -11.70 -11.32 -3.06
C LEU A 57 -13.17 -11.64 -3.37
N HIS A 58 -13.73 -11.07 -4.44
CA HIS A 58 -15.07 -11.45 -4.90
C HIS A 58 -15.13 -12.93 -5.29
N TYR A 59 -14.13 -13.43 -6.01
CA TYR A 59 -14.03 -14.85 -6.33
C TYR A 59 -14.02 -15.70 -5.05
N VAL A 60 -13.25 -15.29 -4.05
CA VAL A 60 -13.20 -15.94 -2.72
C VAL A 60 -14.57 -15.99 -2.06
N LEU A 61 -15.29 -14.87 -2.00
CA LEU A 61 -16.63 -14.80 -1.40
C LEU A 61 -17.66 -15.64 -2.16
N ASP A 62 -17.62 -15.60 -3.50
CA ASP A 62 -18.55 -16.33 -4.37
C ASP A 62 -18.34 -17.85 -4.30
N HIS A 63 -17.07 -18.28 -4.27
CA HIS A 63 -16.69 -19.70 -4.29
C HIS A 63 -16.46 -20.27 -2.90
N LYS A 64 -16.46 -19.42 -1.86
CA LYS A 64 -16.27 -19.79 -0.46
C LYS A 64 -14.96 -20.54 -0.20
N LYS A 65 -13.90 -20.14 -0.93
CA LYS A 65 -12.57 -20.73 -0.89
C LYS A 65 -11.50 -19.64 -0.98
N ILE A 66 -10.46 -19.75 -0.18
CA ILE A 66 -9.30 -18.86 -0.21
C ILE A 66 -8.10 -19.66 -0.69
N HIS A 67 -7.61 -19.37 -1.89
CA HIS A 67 -6.40 -20.01 -2.42
C HIS A 67 -5.16 -19.40 -1.76
N PHE A 68 -4.12 -20.21 -1.59
CA PHE A 68 -2.83 -19.79 -1.02
C PHE A 68 -1.64 -20.34 -1.83
N GLY A 69 -1.72 -20.27 -3.16
CA GLY A 69 -0.62 -20.66 -4.06
C GLY A 69 -0.88 -21.96 -4.81
N GLU A 70 0.11 -22.36 -5.62
CA GLU A 70 0.03 -23.53 -6.49
C GLU A 70 0.28 -24.83 -5.72
N ALA A 71 -0.08 -25.97 -6.30
CA ALA A 71 0.06 -27.27 -5.66
C ALA A 71 1.54 -27.56 -5.32
N GLY A 72 1.86 -27.66 -4.03
CA GLY A 72 3.21 -27.96 -3.53
C GLY A 72 4.07 -26.76 -3.13
N GLU A 73 3.64 -25.53 -3.44
CA GLU A 73 4.27 -24.29 -2.95
C GLU A 73 3.20 -23.33 -2.44
N ALA A 74 3.05 -23.28 -1.11
CA ALA A 74 2.17 -22.31 -0.49
C ALA A 74 2.73 -20.89 -0.67
N PHE A 75 1.95 -20.03 -1.33
CA PHE A 75 2.24 -18.64 -1.57
C PHE A 75 1.05 -17.77 -1.21
N ASN A 76 1.18 -16.99 -0.14
CA ASN A 76 0.14 -16.07 0.32
C ASN A 76 0.08 -14.82 -0.56
N TYR A 77 -0.62 -14.92 -1.70
CA TYR A 77 -0.72 -13.83 -2.65
C TYR A 77 -1.45 -12.62 -2.09
N PHE A 78 -2.46 -12.81 -1.22
CA PHE A 78 -3.15 -11.68 -0.58
C PHE A 78 -2.21 -10.88 0.33
N GLN A 79 -1.44 -11.56 1.20
CA GLN A 79 -0.43 -10.88 2.03
C GLN A 79 0.55 -10.09 1.15
N ARG A 80 1.16 -10.75 0.15
CA ARG A 80 2.11 -10.07 -0.76
C ARG A 80 1.46 -8.85 -1.40
N ASP A 81 0.31 -9.03 -2.02
CA ASP A 81 -0.31 -8.00 -2.85
C ASP A 81 -0.78 -6.80 -2.02
N PHE A 82 -1.32 -7.03 -0.82
CA PHE A 82 -1.65 -5.94 0.11
C PHE A 82 -0.41 -5.22 0.64
N LYS A 83 0.67 -5.95 0.97
CA LYS A 83 1.92 -5.34 1.42
C LYS A 83 2.55 -4.45 0.34
N GLU A 84 2.52 -4.91 -0.90
CA GLU A 84 3.01 -4.08 -2.01
C GLU A 84 2.10 -2.88 -2.27
N LEU A 85 0.78 -3.04 -2.17
CA LEU A 85 -0.19 -1.95 -2.30
C LEU A 85 0.00 -0.88 -1.22
N ALA A 86 0.28 -1.31 0.02
CA ALA A 86 0.68 -0.41 1.11
C ALA A 86 1.92 0.39 0.71
N ASN A 87 3.00 -0.30 0.33
CA ASN A 87 4.25 0.37 -0.06
C ASN A 87 4.05 1.37 -1.21
N MET A 88 3.26 1.02 -2.22
CA MET A 88 2.89 1.92 -3.31
C MET A 88 2.17 3.16 -2.77
N HIS A 89 1.14 2.99 -1.94
CA HIS A 89 0.40 4.12 -1.38
C HIS A 89 1.32 5.04 -0.57
N ARG A 90 2.24 4.47 0.21
CA ARG A 90 3.24 5.24 0.94
C ARG A 90 4.17 6.02 0.02
N GLU A 91 4.63 5.43 -1.08
CA GLU A 91 5.50 6.11 -2.05
C GLU A 91 4.78 7.24 -2.77
N LEU A 92 3.53 7.03 -3.21
CA LEU A 92 2.70 8.09 -3.79
C LEU A 92 2.49 9.24 -2.79
N THR A 93 2.19 8.91 -1.55
CA THR A 93 1.93 9.92 -0.53
C THR A 93 3.19 10.68 -0.10
N LEU A 94 4.29 10.00 0.19
CA LEU A 94 5.50 10.66 0.71
C LEU A 94 6.34 11.33 -0.40
N LEU A 95 6.33 10.75 -1.60
CA LEU A 95 7.20 11.18 -2.68
C LEU A 95 6.44 12.03 -3.68
N TYR A 96 5.28 11.60 -4.16
CA TYR A 96 4.58 12.33 -5.24
C TYR A 96 3.84 13.58 -4.77
N GLY A 97 3.11 13.50 -3.65
CA GLY A 97 2.26 14.59 -3.16
C GLY A 97 2.97 15.94 -2.93
N PRO A 98 4.16 16.00 -2.28
CA PRO A 98 4.88 17.25 -2.08
C PRO A 98 5.42 17.88 -3.37
N ILE A 99 5.84 17.08 -4.35
CA ILE A 99 6.39 17.58 -5.64
C ILE A 99 5.33 18.30 -6.43
N HIS A 100 4.13 17.74 -6.41
CA HIS A 100 3.01 18.22 -7.20
C HIS A 100 2.10 19.17 -6.43
N SER A 101 2.53 19.59 -5.23
CA SER A 101 1.85 20.60 -4.42
C SER A 101 0.36 20.32 -4.26
N TYR A 102 0.00 19.09 -3.89
CA TYR A 102 -1.39 18.74 -3.60
C TYR A 102 -1.98 19.76 -2.62
N ASN A 103 -3.03 20.47 -3.04
CA ASN A 103 -3.62 21.55 -2.24
C ASN A 103 -4.11 21.07 -0.86
N ASN A 104 -4.38 19.76 -0.73
CA ASN A 104 -4.80 19.10 0.49
C ASN A 104 -3.79 18.04 0.97
N TYR A 105 -2.49 18.25 0.73
CA TYR A 105 -1.44 17.28 1.07
C TYR A 105 -1.54 16.79 2.52
N GLU A 106 -1.82 17.66 3.48
CA GLU A 106 -1.95 17.28 4.91
C GLU A 106 -3.10 16.29 5.18
N LYS A 107 -4.18 16.32 4.38
CA LYS A 107 -5.31 15.38 4.49
C LYS A 107 -5.01 14.01 3.88
N ILE A 108 -4.14 13.97 2.88
CA ILE A 108 -3.73 12.76 2.15
C ILE A 108 -2.53 12.11 2.85
N SER A 109 -1.65 12.96 3.40
CA SER A 109 -0.34 12.56 3.86
C SER A 109 -0.33 11.93 5.22
N SER A 110 -1.36 12.19 6.06
CA SER A 110 -1.45 11.84 7.49
C SER A 110 -0.31 10.95 7.94
N ILE A 111 0.86 11.59 8.10
CA ILE A 111 2.09 10.90 8.47
C ILE A 111 1.90 10.59 9.96
N GLY A 112 1.49 9.37 10.27
CA GLY A 112 1.02 8.97 11.59
C GLY A 112 0.37 7.59 11.58
N THR A 113 -0.36 7.25 12.63
CA THR A 113 -1.27 6.10 12.68
C THR A 113 -2.59 6.45 12.00
N ASP A 114 -3.36 5.46 11.56
CA ASP A 114 -4.70 5.62 10.97
C ASP A 114 -4.67 6.26 9.57
N ASN A 115 -3.99 5.60 8.63
CA ASN A 115 -3.98 5.99 7.22
C ASN A 115 -4.21 4.78 6.29
N ILE A 116 -4.43 5.04 5.00
CA ILE A 116 -4.65 3.99 4.00
C ILE A 116 -3.45 3.03 3.87
N PHE A 117 -2.22 3.50 4.12
CA PHE A 117 -1.05 2.63 4.15
C PHE A 117 -1.15 1.62 5.30
N ASP A 118 -1.47 2.07 6.51
CA ASP A 118 -1.63 1.20 7.68
C ASP A 118 -2.79 0.23 7.48
N MET A 119 -3.91 0.67 6.90
CA MET A 119 -5.04 -0.20 6.55
C MET A 119 -4.63 -1.34 5.59
N PHE A 120 -3.86 -1.05 4.53
CA PHE A 120 -3.37 -2.11 3.64
C PHE A 120 -2.36 -3.03 4.34
N LEU A 121 -1.56 -2.51 5.27
CA LEU A 121 -0.69 -3.33 6.09
C LEU A 121 -1.49 -4.25 7.02
N ASP A 122 -2.57 -3.75 7.63
CA ASP A 122 -3.48 -4.55 8.44
C ASP A 122 -4.16 -5.65 7.63
N TYR A 123 -4.51 -5.39 6.36
CA TYR A 123 -5.04 -6.42 5.48
C TYR A 123 -3.98 -7.47 5.13
N SER A 124 -2.73 -7.06 4.91
CA SER A 124 -1.62 -7.99 4.75
C SER A 124 -1.45 -8.88 5.98
N VAL A 125 -1.49 -8.29 7.19
CA VAL A 125 -1.40 -9.01 8.46
C VAL A 125 -2.56 -9.98 8.63
N PHE A 126 -3.78 -9.56 8.28
CA PHE A 126 -4.96 -10.40 8.32
C PHE A 126 -4.74 -11.70 7.53
N PHE A 127 -4.31 -11.58 6.26
CA PHE A 127 -4.10 -12.74 5.41
C PHE A 127 -2.88 -13.57 5.81
N GLU A 128 -1.82 -12.95 6.33
CA GLU A 128 -0.64 -13.65 6.88
C GLU A 128 -1.03 -14.59 8.00
N TYR A 129 -1.66 -14.07 9.05
CA TYR A 129 -2.02 -14.89 10.20
C TYR A 129 -3.20 -15.82 9.93
N LEU A 130 -4.10 -15.46 9.01
CA LEU A 130 -5.11 -16.40 8.52
C LEU A 130 -4.47 -17.63 7.89
N TYR A 131 -3.46 -17.44 7.04
CA TYR A 131 -2.70 -18.54 6.46
C TYR A 131 -1.95 -19.33 7.54
N ASP A 132 -1.16 -18.66 8.39
CA ASP A 132 -0.32 -19.34 9.38
C ASP A 132 -1.14 -20.23 10.33
N ASN A 133 -2.28 -19.72 10.81
CA ASN A 133 -3.18 -20.43 11.71
C ASN A 133 -3.86 -21.65 11.07
N ASN A 134 -3.93 -21.70 9.74
CA ASN A 134 -4.63 -22.74 8.99
C ASN A 134 -3.72 -23.52 8.04
N SER A 135 -2.40 -23.29 8.10
CA SER A 135 -1.42 -23.86 7.15
C SER A 135 -1.41 -25.39 7.16
N GLU A 136 -1.68 -26.02 8.32
CA GLU A 136 -1.79 -27.47 8.48
C GLU A 136 -3.12 -28.05 8.01
N SER A 137 -4.15 -27.22 7.81
CA SER A 137 -5.51 -27.63 7.44
C SER A 137 -5.89 -27.22 6.02
N LEU A 138 -4.93 -26.80 5.19
CA LEU A 138 -5.21 -26.46 3.80
C LEU A 138 -5.57 -27.73 3.01
N ASP A 139 -6.70 -27.63 2.29
CA ASP A 139 -7.10 -28.62 1.30
C ASP A 139 -6.23 -28.48 0.04
N VAL A 140 -6.11 -29.58 -0.71
CA VAL A 140 -5.39 -29.64 -1.98
C VAL A 140 -6.35 -29.90 -3.12
N GLU A 141 -6.31 -29.07 -4.16
CA GLU A 141 -6.99 -29.30 -5.43
C GLU A 141 -6.04 -29.09 -6.62
N GLU A 142 -6.54 -29.35 -7.84
CA GLU A 142 -5.75 -29.24 -9.08
C GLU A 142 -5.16 -27.83 -9.27
N GLU A 143 -5.89 -26.80 -8.83
CA GLU A 143 -5.50 -25.39 -8.95
C GLU A 143 -4.59 -24.90 -7.81
N GLY A 144 -4.43 -25.67 -6.73
CA GLY A 144 -3.52 -25.31 -5.63
C GLY A 144 -4.00 -25.67 -4.24
N LEU A 145 -3.42 -24.98 -3.25
CA LEU A 145 -3.80 -25.11 -1.85
C LEU A 145 -4.89 -24.10 -1.52
N TYR A 146 -5.93 -24.52 -0.81
CA TYR A 146 -7.01 -23.61 -0.43
C TYR A 146 -7.54 -23.86 0.99
N LEU A 147 -8.16 -22.82 1.55
CA LEU A 147 -8.88 -22.83 2.82
C LEU A 147 -10.38 -22.69 2.55
N ASN A 148 -11.18 -23.60 3.11
CA ASN A 148 -12.62 -23.60 2.93
C ASN A 148 -13.30 -22.66 3.93
N PHE A 149 -14.25 -21.84 3.49
CA PHE A 149 -15.00 -20.95 4.40
C PHE A 149 -15.74 -21.71 5.50
N ASN A 150 -16.14 -22.95 5.27
CA ASN A 150 -16.85 -23.74 6.28
C ASN A 150 -15.99 -24.04 7.52
N GLU A 151 -14.67 -23.84 7.42
CA GLU A 151 -13.70 -24.04 8.49
C GLU A 151 -13.32 -22.73 9.18
N LEU A 152 -13.81 -21.59 8.66
CA LEU A 152 -13.54 -20.27 9.20
C LEU A 152 -14.58 -19.87 10.22
N GLU A 153 -14.12 -19.16 11.25
CA GLU A 153 -15.02 -18.47 12.17
C GLU A 153 -15.77 -17.34 11.44
N ASP A 154 -17.04 -17.09 11.81
CA ASP A 154 -17.88 -16.05 11.22
C ASP A 154 -17.22 -14.66 11.22
N GLU A 155 -16.42 -14.36 12.25
CA GLU A 155 -15.67 -13.11 12.36
C GLU A 155 -14.60 -12.96 11.27
N VAL A 156 -13.93 -14.05 10.88
CA VAL A 156 -12.93 -14.06 9.80
C VAL A 156 -13.62 -13.84 8.46
N ILE A 157 -14.75 -14.52 8.22
CA ILE A 157 -15.55 -14.34 7.00
C ILE A 157 -15.99 -12.88 6.90
N LYS A 158 -16.51 -12.29 7.98
CA LYS A 158 -16.86 -10.88 8.05
C LYS A 158 -15.66 -9.96 7.75
N GLY A 159 -14.46 -10.34 8.19
CA GLY A 159 -13.24 -9.63 7.86
C GLY A 159 -12.97 -9.58 6.36
N ILE A 160 -13.11 -10.72 5.68
CA ILE A 160 -12.95 -10.82 4.21
C ILE A 160 -14.00 -9.97 3.50
N GLU A 161 -15.26 -10.01 3.93
CA GLU A 161 -16.33 -9.17 3.38
C GLU A 161 -16.01 -7.67 3.50
N ILE A 162 -15.57 -7.21 4.68
CA ILE A 162 -15.18 -5.81 4.92
C ILE A 162 -14.02 -5.41 4.01
N ILE A 163 -12.97 -6.24 3.93
CA ILE A 163 -11.81 -5.97 3.06
C ILE A 163 -12.25 -5.90 1.59
N THR A 164 -13.16 -6.78 1.17
CA THR A 164 -13.69 -6.80 -0.20
C THR A 164 -14.48 -5.53 -0.51
N GLU A 165 -15.35 -5.11 0.41
CA GLU A 165 -16.16 -3.90 0.26
C GLU A 165 -15.27 -2.64 0.13
N ILE A 166 -14.32 -2.46 1.04
CA ILE A 166 -13.43 -1.30 1.05
C ILE A 166 -12.55 -1.29 -0.21
N THR A 167 -11.95 -2.43 -0.57
CA THR A 167 -11.14 -2.53 -1.79
C THR A 167 -11.97 -2.31 -3.06
N GLY A 168 -13.23 -2.71 -3.07
CA GLY A 168 -14.18 -2.45 -4.15
C GLY A 168 -14.51 -0.97 -4.32
N GLU A 169 -14.75 -0.25 -3.23
CA GLU A 169 -14.97 1.20 -3.29
C GLU A 169 -13.72 1.96 -3.73
N LEU A 170 -12.53 1.55 -3.27
CA LEU A 170 -11.27 2.14 -3.73
C LEU A 170 -11.02 1.88 -5.22
N GLU A 171 -11.36 0.70 -5.74
CA GLU A 171 -11.31 0.42 -7.17
C GLU A 171 -12.34 1.24 -7.96
N ARG A 172 -13.55 1.46 -7.42
CA ARG A 172 -14.56 2.32 -8.03
C ARG A 172 -14.07 3.76 -8.11
N ILE A 173 -13.51 4.31 -7.03
CA ILE A 173 -12.92 5.66 -6.97
C ILE A 173 -11.79 5.80 -8.01
N ARG A 174 -10.91 4.80 -8.08
CA ARG A 174 -9.85 4.72 -9.08
C ARG A 174 -10.45 4.77 -10.49
N SER A 175 -11.32 3.82 -10.83
CA SER A 175 -11.96 3.70 -12.14
C SER A 175 -12.72 4.97 -12.57
N GLU A 176 -13.42 5.63 -11.66
CA GLU A 176 -14.11 6.89 -11.94
C GLU A 176 -13.15 8.03 -12.25
N SER A 177 -12.00 8.08 -11.59
CA SER A 177 -10.96 9.08 -11.85
C SER A 177 -10.41 8.95 -13.28
N TYR A 178 -10.48 7.77 -13.90
CA TYR A 178 -10.09 7.50 -15.29
C TYR A 178 -11.17 7.72 -16.36
N LYS A 179 -12.45 7.93 -16.00
CA LYS A 179 -13.56 7.93 -16.98
C LYS A 179 -13.45 8.99 -18.07
N ASN A 180 -12.65 10.04 -17.88
CA ASN A 180 -12.43 11.10 -18.86
C ASN A 180 -11.06 10.93 -19.55
N LYS A 181 -11.07 10.35 -20.75
CA LYS A 181 -9.87 9.95 -21.53
C LYS A 181 -8.92 11.07 -21.98
N ASN A 182 -9.22 12.34 -21.69
CA ASN A 182 -8.42 13.51 -22.06
C ASN A 182 -7.82 14.25 -20.85
N ILE A 183 -7.85 13.66 -19.66
CA ILE A 183 -7.34 14.31 -18.43
C ILE A 183 -5.84 14.06 -18.28
N ASN A 184 -5.14 15.10 -17.83
CA ASN A 184 -3.75 15.02 -17.39
C ASN A 184 -3.60 13.94 -16.31
N VAL A 185 -2.66 13.02 -16.51
CA VAL A 185 -2.36 11.89 -15.62
C VAL A 185 -2.19 12.33 -14.15
N LYS A 186 -1.62 13.52 -13.95
CA LYS A 186 -1.43 14.10 -12.61
C LYS A 186 -2.76 14.39 -11.92
N ASP A 187 -3.70 14.98 -12.64
CA ASP A 187 -5.01 15.36 -12.11
C ASP A 187 -5.84 14.10 -11.78
N VAL A 188 -5.67 13.02 -12.55
CA VAL A 188 -6.31 11.72 -12.27
C VAL A 188 -5.80 11.12 -10.96
N LEU A 189 -4.48 11.13 -10.77
CA LEU A 189 -3.87 10.61 -9.54
C LEU A 189 -4.19 11.48 -8.33
N GLU A 190 -4.11 12.81 -8.47
CA GLU A 190 -4.49 13.74 -7.39
C GLU A 190 -5.94 13.51 -6.96
N ASN A 191 -6.85 13.39 -7.93
CA ASN A 191 -8.26 13.11 -7.66
C ASN A 191 -8.46 11.75 -6.96
N TYR A 192 -7.78 10.69 -7.42
CA TYR A 192 -7.80 9.40 -6.73
C TYR A 192 -7.33 9.52 -5.28
N MET A 193 -6.16 10.12 -5.04
CA MET A 193 -5.59 10.24 -3.70
C MET A 193 -6.48 11.06 -2.76
N ILE A 194 -7.07 12.16 -3.24
CA ILE A 194 -8.01 12.97 -2.47
C ILE A 194 -9.25 12.17 -2.12
N ARG A 195 -9.91 11.57 -3.12
CA ARG A 195 -11.18 10.86 -2.91
C ARG A 195 -11.02 9.59 -2.07
N SER A 196 -9.92 8.87 -2.24
CA SER A 196 -9.59 7.72 -1.41
C SER A 196 -9.34 8.14 0.04
N ALA A 197 -8.62 9.24 0.28
CA ALA A 197 -8.44 9.77 1.63
C ALA A 197 -9.76 10.26 2.25
N GLU A 198 -10.63 10.92 1.49
CA GLU A 198 -11.96 11.32 1.95
C GLU A 198 -12.84 10.12 2.33
N TYR A 199 -12.85 9.08 1.50
CA TYR A 199 -13.56 7.83 1.77
C TYR A 199 -13.02 7.14 3.02
N PHE A 200 -11.69 6.99 3.12
CA PHE A 200 -11.03 6.40 4.27
C PHE A 200 -11.41 7.11 5.57
N ASN A 201 -11.44 8.44 5.57
CA ASN A 201 -11.77 9.24 6.75
C ASN A 201 -13.27 9.24 7.13
N THR A 202 -14.13 8.50 6.42
CA THR A 202 -15.52 8.35 6.82
C THR A 202 -15.65 7.50 8.09
N GLN A 203 -16.59 7.84 8.97
CA GLN A 203 -16.83 7.10 10.21
C GLN A 203 -17.09 5.60 9.94
N GLU A 204 -17.87 5.30 8.89
CA GLU A 204 -18.18 3.93 8.50
C GLU A 204 -16.93 3.10 8.18
N VAL A 205 -15.99 3.67 7.42
CA VAL A 205 -14.74 2.98 7.06
C VAL A 205 -13.85 2.82 8.28
N GLN A 206 -13.74 3.83 9.14
CA GLN A 206 -12.95 3.75 10.37
C GLN A 206 -13.48 2.66 11.32
N GLU A 207 -14.80 2.55 11.47
CA GLU A 207 -15.43 1.49 12.27
C GLU A 207 -15.14 0.09 11.69
N LYS A 208 -15.19 -0.05 10.35
CA LYS A 208 -14.85 -1.29 9.65
C LYS A 208 -13.37 -1.67 9.81
N ILE A 209 -12.45 -0.72 9.73
CA ILE A 209 -11.02 -0.95 9.95
C ILE A 209 -10.77 -1.42 11.39
N GLN A 210 -11.42 -0.80 12.37
CA GLN A 210 -11.28 -1.20 13.76
C GLN A 210 -11.71 -2.66 14.00
N VAL A 211 -12.71 -3.16 13.24
CA VAL A 211 -13.09 -4.58 13.25
C VAL A 211 -11.95 -5.44 12.75
N ILE A 212 -11.31 -5.08 11.63
CA ILE A 212 -10.16 -5.82 11.08
C ILE A 212 -8.99 -5.85 12.06
N GLU A 213 -8.64 -4.72 12.68
CA GLU A 213 -7.59 -4.67 13.70
C GLU A 213 -7.87 -5.60 14.89
N ASN A 214 -9.12 -5.69 15.32
CA ASN A 214 -9.51 -6.58 16.41
C ASN A 214 -9.41 -8.05 16.00
N ILE A 215 -9.78 -8.37 14.75
CA ILE A 215 -9.57 -9.72 14.21
C ILE A 215 -8.07 -10.03 14.12
N ASN A 216 -7.24 -9.08 13.65
CA ASN A 216 -5.79 -9.25 13.61
C ASN A 216 -5.21 -9.57 14.99
N LYS A 217 -5.59 -8.82 16.03
CA LYS A 217 -5.15 -9.10 17.42
C LYS A 217 -5.48 -10.53 17.84
N LYS A 218 -6.66 -11.03 17.48
CA LYS A 218 -7.11 -12.40 17.78
C LYS A 218 -6.31 -13.43 16.98
N LEU A 219 -6.18 -13.25 15.67
CA LEU A 219 -5.41 -14.14 14.80
C LEU A 219 -3.95 -14.24 15.23
N ILE A 220 -3.32 -13.11 15.58
CA ILE A 220 -1.95 -13.05 16.10
C ILE A 220 -1.84 -13.84 17.42
N SER A 221 -2.83 -13.72 18.31
CA SER A 221 -2.82 -14.44 19.59
C SER A 221 -2.97 -15.95 19.46
N GLN A 222 -3.54 -16.42 18.34
CA GLN A 222 -3.76 -17.83 18.02
C GLN A 222 -2.55 -18.47 17.32
N ALA A 223 -1.63 -17.66 16.79
CA ALA A 223 -0.45 -18.12 16.09
C ALA A 223 0.41 -19.00 17.00
N LYS A 224 0.57 -20.26 16.61
CA LYS A 224 1.47 -21.19 17.31
C LYS A 224 2.91 -20.77 17.02
N ILE A 225 3.63 -20.35 18.07
CA ILE A 225 5.10 -20.10 18.05
C ILE A 225 5.84 -21.43 17.95
#